data_AF-A0A835HU00-F1
#
_entry.id   AF-A0A835HU00-F1
#
_cell.length_a   1.000
_cell.length_b   1.000
_cell.length_c   1.000
_cell.angle_alpha   90.00
_cell.angle_beta   90.00
_cell.angle_gamma   90.00
#
_symmetry.space_group_name_H-M   'P 1'
#
loop_
_entity.id
_entity.type
_entity.pdbx_description
1 polymer ?
#
loop_
_entity_poly.entity_id
_entity_poly.type
_entity_poly.pdbx_seq_one_letter_code
_entity_poly.pdbx_strand_id
1 'polypeptide(L)'
;DGLMSLLPKVVDLVVGQDMPIIAAGGIVDGCGYVAALALGAQGISLGTRFVAIEESYAHPTYKRKLVELDKTEYTDIFGRVRWPDAPQRVLLN
;
A
#
# COMPACT_ATOMS: atom_id res chain seq x y z
N ASP A 1 8.50 10.05 -5.53
CA ASP A 1 7.07 10.39 -5.72
C ASP A 1 6.20 9.29 -5.13
N GLY A 2 5.29 9.67 -4.25
CA GLY A 2 4.40 8.73 -3.54
C GLY A 2 2.99 8.74 -4.11
N LEU A 3 2.09 7.97 -3.49
CA LEU A 3 0.68 7.89 -3.87
C LEU A 3 0.03 9.28 -3.98
N MET A 4 0.26 10.17 -3.00
CA MET A 4 -0.42 11.49 -2.96
C MET A 4 -0.04 12.41 -4.13
N SER A 5 1.15 12.25 -4.71
CA SER A 5 1.56 13.00 -5.91
C SER A 5 1.06 12.38 -7.22
N LEU A 6 0.78 11.06 -7.21
CA LEU A 6 0.31 10.32 -8.39
C LEU A 6 -1.21 10.37 -8.52
N LEU A 7 -1.92 10.26 -7.40
CA LEU A 7 -3.37 10.13 -7.34
C LEU A 7 -4.13 11.21 -8.14
N PRO A 8 -3.90 12.53 -7.96
CA PRO A 8 -4.64 13.54 -8.72
C PRO A 8 -4.43 13.40 -10.24
N LYS A 9 -3.21 13.00 -10.68
CA LYS A 9 -2.93 12.79 -12.11
C LYS A 9 -3.76 11.63 -12.67
N VAL A 10 -3.96 10.56 -11.90
CA VAL A 10 -4.79 9.43 -12.32
C VAL A 10 -6.26 9.83 -12.36
N VAL A 11 -6.74 10.59 -11.38
CA VAL A 11 -8.11 11.11 -11.34
C VAL A 11 -8.39 12.00 -12.55
N ASP A 12 -7.49 12.90 -12.89
CA ASP A 12 -7.61 13.79 -14.06
C ASP A 12 -7.71 13.01 -15.38
N LEU A 13 -7.02 11.87 -15.50
CA LEU A 13 -7.05 11.03 -16.72
C LEU A 13 -8.39 10.34 -16.96
N VAL A 14 -9.17 10.12 -15.90
CA VAL A 14 -10.46 9.42 -15.97
C VAL A 14 -11.65 10.36 -15.75
N VAL A 15 -11.40 11.68 -15.69
CA VAL A 15 -12.45 12.67 -15.47
C VAL A 15 -13.54 12.55 -16.54
N GLY A 16 -14.81 12.53 -16.12
CA GLY A 16 -15.96 12.35 -17.01
C GLY A 16 -16.28 10.90 -17.37
N GLN A 17 -15.51 9.92 -16.88
CA GLN A 17 -15.86 8.50 -16.96
C GLN A 17 -16.52 8.04 -15.66
N ASP A 18 -17.45 7.09 -15.75
CA ASP A 18 -18.07 6.43 -14.60
C ASP A 18 -17.17 5.29 -14.09
N MET A 19 -15.94 5.62 -13.70
CA MET A 19 -14.94 4.66 -13.21
C MET A 19 -14.55 4.98 -11.77
N PRO A 20 -14.84 4.10 -10.80
CA PRO A 20 -14.51 4.35 -9.41
C PRO A 20 -12.99 4.26 -9.16
N ILE A 21 -12.43 5.24 -8.43
CA ILE A 21 -11.01 5.26 -8.07
C ILE A 21 -10.81 4.89 -6.59
N ILE A 22 -10.03 3.83 -6.36
CA ILE A 22 -9.62 3.38 -5.01
C ILE A 22 -8.12 3.61 -4.87
N ALA A 23 -7.73 4.45 -3.91
CA ALA A 23 -6.33 4.76 -3.64
C ALA A 23 -5.68 3.68 -2.76
N ALA A 24 -4.46 3.26 -3.08
CA ALA A 24 -3.77 2.19 -2.34
C ALA A 24 -2.27 2.45 -2.23
N GLY A 25 -1.70 2.05 -1.09
CA GLY A 25 -0.26 2.12 -0.82
C GLY A 25 0.15 3.32 0.02
N GLY A 26 0.75 3.05 1.19
CA GLY A 26 1.27 4.10 2.07
C GLY A 26 0.21 4.88 2.87
N ILE A 27 -1.06 4.46 2.83
CA ILE A 27 -2.13 5.00 3.68
C ILE A 27 -2.12 4.23 5.01
N VAL A 28 -1.99 4.96 6.12
CA VAL A 28 -1.74 4.35 7.45
C VAL A 28 -2.82 4.73 8.48
N ASP A 29 -3.39 5.93 8.37
CA ASP A 29 -4.29 6.52 9.35
C ASP A 29 -5.40 7.36 8.70
N GLY A 30 -6.19 8.04 9.54
CA GLY A 30 -7.28 8.91 9.11
C GLY A 30 -6.82 10.10 8.27
N CYS A 31 -5.63 10.63 8.51
CA CYS A 31 -5.08 11.73 7.71
C CYS A 31 -4.80 11.28 6.28
N GLY A 32 -4.18 10.11 6.11
CA GLY A 32 -3.96 9.52 4.79
C GLY A 32 -5.26 9.20 4.05
N TYR A 33 -6.28 8.71 4.78
CA TYR A 33 -7.62 8.49 4.24
C TYR A 33 -8.26 9.78 3.73
N VAL A 34 -8.31 10.83 4.56
CA VAL A 34 -8.88 12.13 4.18
C VAL A 34 -8.13 12.74 3.01
N ALA A 35 -6.80 12.66 3.00
CA ALA A 35 -5.98 13.15 1.90
C ALA A 35 -6.30 12.43 0.58
N ALA A 36 -6.45 11.11 0.60
CA ALA A 36 -6.81 10.34 -0.59
C ALA A 36 -8.19 10.76 -1.15
N LEU A 37 -9.18 10.95 -0.27
CA LEU A 37 -10.50 11.42 -0.69
C LEU A 37 -10.47 12.85 -1.24
N ALA A 38 -9.74 13.74 -0.58
CA ALA A 38 -9.59 15.13 -1.01
C ALA A 38 -8.91 15.24 -2.39
N LEU A 39 -8.06 14.27 -2.74
CA LEU A 39 -7.41 14.17 -4.04
C LEU A 39 -8.25 13.45 -5.12
N GLY A 40 -9.51 13.11 -4.82
CA GLY A 40 -10.47 12.59 -5.79
C GLY A 40 -10.67 11.07 -5.78
N ALA A 41 -10.08 10.33 -4.83
CA ALA A 41 -10.44 8.92 -4.65
C ALA A 41 -11.83 8.79 -4.02
N GLN A 42 -12.55 7.72 -4.36
CA GLN A 42 -13.84 7.35 -3.75
C GLN A 42 -13.69 6.33 -2.62
N GLY A 43 -12.50 5.78 -2.46
CA GLY A 43 -12.18 4.85 -1.38
C GLY A 43 -10.69 4.60 -1.27
N ILE A 44 -10.32 3.80 -0.26
CA ILE A 44 -8.94 3.39 -0.03
C ILE A 44 -8.84 1.87 0.11
N SER A 45 -7.69 1.31 -0.24
CA SER A 45 -7.35 -0.09 0.01
C SER A 45 -6.11 -0.17 0.89
N LEU A 46 -6.25 -0.89 2.01
CA LEU A 46 -5.20 -1.08 3.01
C LEU A 46 -4.67 -2.51 2.93
N GLY A 47 -3.34 -2.64 2.83
CA GLY A 47 -2.64 -3.92 2.84
C GLY A 47 -1.91 -4.15 4.15
N THR A 48 -0.63 -3.74 4.21
CA THR A 48 0.28 -3.95 5.34
C THR A 48 -0.31 -3.61 6.71
N ARG A 49 -1.17 -2.57 6.81
CA ARG A 49 -1.86 -2.19 8.05
C ARG A 49 -2.70 -3.33 8.63
N PHE A 50 -3.38 -4.11 7.80
CA PHE A 50 -4.19 -5.25 8.23
C PHE A 50 -3.36 -6.49 8.57
N VAL A 51 -2.07 -6.53 8.27
CA VAL A 51 -1.23 -7.65 8.71
C VAL A 51 -0.99 -7.58 10.23
N ALA A 52 -0.97 -6.37 10.79
CA ALA A 52 -0.69 -6.11 12.21
C ALA A 52 -1.89 -6.32 13.16
N ILE A 53 -3.11 -6.52 12.65
CA ILE A 53 -4.31 -6.69 13.49
C ILE A 53 -4.33 -8.05 14.18
N GLU A 54 -5.13 -8.19 15.25
CA GLU A 54 -5.24 -9.43 16.02
C GLU A 54 -5.76 -10.60 15.17
N GLU A 55 -6.75 -10.33 14.32
CA GLU A 55 -7.46 -11.29 13.46
C GLU A 55 -6.61 -11.82 12.28
N SER A 56 -5.49 -11.16 11.97
CA SER A 56 -4.57 -11.62 10.93
C SER A 56 -3.92 -12.96 11.32
N TYR A 57 -3.89 -13.93 10.41
CA TYR A 57 -3.20 -15.21 10.64
C TYR A 57 -1.68 -15.13 10.45
N ALA A 58 -1.10 -13.94 10.30
CA ALA A 58 0.34 -13.76 10.21
C ALA A 58 1.06 -14.23 11.49
N HIS A 59 2.25 -14.83 11.31
CA HIS A 59 3.03 -15.36 12.42
C HIS A 59 3.32 -14.29 13.48
N PRO A 60 3.23 -14.57 14.80
CA PRO A 60 3.43 -13.57 15.85
C PRO A 60 4.77 -12.81 15.74
N THR A 61 5.84 -13.51 15.40
CA THR A 61 7.15 -12.88 15.13
C THR A 61 7.09 -11.89 13.97
N TYR A 62 6.34 -12.19 12.91
CA TYR A 62 6.17 -11.29 11.78
C TYR A 62 5.38 -10.04 12.18
N LYS A 63 4.24 -10.21 12.87
CA LYS A 63 3.47 -9.07 13.39
C LYS A 63 4.30 -8.18 14.31
N ARG A 64 5.11 -8.79 15.19
CA ARG A 64 6.01 -8.05 16.09
C ARG A 64 7.05 -7.24 15.31
N LYS A 65 7.81 -7.89 14.42
CA LYS A 65 8.80 -7.22 13.57
C LYS A 65 8.16 -6.11 12.72
N LEU A 66 6.95 -6.32 12.22
CA LEU A 66 6.23 -5.33 11.42
C LEU A 66 5.96 -4.02 12.18
N VAL A 67 5.78 -4.08 13.50
CA VAL A 67 5.54 -2.92 14.36
C VAL A 67 6.85 -2.32 14.90
N GLU A 68 7.87 -3.15 15.14
CA GLU A 68 9.17 -2.73 15.68
C GLU A 68 10.08 -2.06 14.65
N LEU A 69 9.99 -2.46 13.38
CA LEU A 69 10.86 -1.96 12.30
C LEU A 69 10.29 -0.69 11.66
N ASP A 70 11.17 0.24 11.32
CA ASP A 70 10.85 1.50 10.62
C ASP A 70 11.19 1.47 9.12
N LYS A 71 11.77 0.37 8.65
CA LYS A 71 12.34 0.23 7.29
C LYS A 71 12.00 -1.09 6.64
N THR A 72 11.97 -1.06 5.31
CA THR A 72 11.76 -2.20 4.42
C THR A 72 12.81 -2.23 3.33
N GLU A 73 13.08 -3.40 2.77
CA GLU A 73 13.98 -3.58 1.63
C GLU A 73 13.26 -4.15 0.41
N TYR A 74 13.89 -4.00 -0.75
CA TYR A 74 13.45 -4.63 -1.98
C TYR A 74 14.28 -5.87 -2.27
N THR A 75 13.63 -6.97 -2.60
CA THR A 75 14.29 -8.22 -2.96
C THR A 75 13.61 -8.88 -4.15
N ASP A 76 14.40 -9.53 -4.98
CA ASP A 76 13.93 -10.36 -6.10
C ASP A 76 13.88 -11.85 -5.72
N ILE A 77 14.17 -12.22 -4.45
CA ILE A 77 14.19 -13.64 -4.06
C ILE A 77 12.83 -14.32 -4.20
N PHE A 78 11.76 -13.54 -4.05
CA PHE A 78 10.39 -14.00 -4.18
C PHE A 78 9.83 -13.62 -5.55
N GLY A 79 9.01 -14.50 -6.14
CA GLY A 79 8.26 -14.17 -7.35
C GLY A 79 9.06 -14.20 -8.66
N ARG A 80 10.39 -14.34 -8.63
CA ARG A 80 11.29 -14.36 -9.81
C ARG A 80 10.83 -15.21 -11.00
N VAL A 81 10.22 -16.37 -10.73
CA VAL A 81 9.73 -17.28 -11.78
C VAL A 81 8.48 -16.72 -12.50
N ARG A 82 7.60 -16.02 -11.78
CA ARG A 82 6.34 -15.49 -12.34
C ARG A 82 6.44 -14.05 -12.78
N TRP A 83 7.27 -13.26 -12.10
CA TRP A 83 7.41 -11.82 -12.28
C TRP A 83 8.90 -11.46 -12.33
N PRO A 84 9.57 -11.74 -13.47
CA PRO A 84 10.95 -11.32 -13.64
C PRO A 84 11.06 -9.80 -13.52
N ASP A 85 12.15 -9.32 -12.91
CA ASP A 85 12.46 -7.89 -12.72
C ASP A 85 11.45 -7.08 -11.89
N ALA A 86 10.61 -7.76 -11.10
CA ALA A 86 9.63 -7.14 -10.21
C ALA A 86 10.01 -7.36 -8.72
N PRO A 87 10.94 -6.57 -8.15
CA PRO A 87 11.36 -6.75 -6.77
C PRO A 87 10.21 -6.48 -5.80
N GLN A 88 10.11 -7.32 -4.78
CA GLN A 88 9.09 -7.25 -3.73
C GLN A 88 9.62 -6.51 -2.51
N ARG A 89 8.78 -5.66 -1.91
CA ARG A 89 9.10 -4.96 -0.66
C ARG A 89 8.88 -5.90 0.53
N VAL A 90 9.90 -6.10 1.36
CA VAL A 90 9.91 -7.02 2.50
C VAL A 90 10.40 -6.35 3.78
N LEU A 91 10.13 -6.96 4.93
CA LEU A 91 10.74 -6.56 6.20
C LEU A 91 12.23 -6.93 6.20
N LEU A 92 13.03 -6.11 6.88
CA LEU A 92 14.41 -6.43 7.21
C LEU A 92 14.46 -7.68 8.09
N ASN A 93 15.45 -8.53 7.83
CA ASN A 93 15.62 -9.78 8.56
C ASN A 93 16.34 -9.58 9.88
#